data_AF-A0A7W7HR09-F1
#
_entry.id   AF-A0A7W7HR09-F1
#
_cell.length_a   1.000
_cell.length_b   1.000
_cell.length_c   1.000
_cell.angle_alpha   90.00
_cell.angle_beta   90.00
_cell.angle_gamma   90.00
#
_symmetry.space_group_name_H-M   'P 1'
#
loop_
_entity.id
_entity.type
_entity.pdbx_description
1 polymer ?
#
loop_
_entity_poly.entity_id
_entity_poly.type
_entity_poly.pdbx_seq_one_letter_code
_entity_poly.pdbx_strand_id
1 'polypeptide(L)'
;MCKLLERDPARLGPAQLTTLRRHFASRIKTARAQAPEKPYRELLAEVLDYRQWRVFAFTLHRPGSSAEPLTRARHSQLSGGEQSVSLHLPLFAAANALFGSARPDAPRLLGLDEAFAGVDDNGRGELMSLAKQFDLDLFMTGYDLWATHPAVTGCAHYDLSHSTVDHAVSTVLLVWDGTMNVADFDGTLARALGSPETRKAPADA
;
A
#
# COMPACT_ATOMS: atom_id res chain seq x y z
N MET A 1 -26.87 6.04 -7.73
CA MET A 1 -26.53 6.28 -6.31
C MET A 1 -27.01 7.67 -5.90
N CYS A 2 -27.42 7.88 -4.64
CA CYS A 2 -27.89 9.19 -4.19
C CYS A 2 -26.75 10.22 -4.20
N LYS A 3 -26.87 11.30 -5.01
CA LYS A 3 -25.85 12.37 -5.14
C LYS A 3 -25.49 13.05 -3.80
N LEU A 4 -26.37 12.95 -2.81
CA LEU A 4 -26.10 13.49 -1.46
C LEU A 4 -25.00 12.73 -0.72
N LEU A 5 -24.71 11.48 -1.09
CA LEU A 5 -23.62 10.69 -0.51
C LEU A 5 -22.22 11.16 -0.96
N GLU A 6 -22.14 12.07 -1.93
CA GLU A 6 -20.89 12.66 -2.43
C GLU A 6 -20.57 14.00 -1.74
N ARG A 7 -21.45 14.47 -0.86
CA ARG A 7 -21.28 15.75 -0.17
C ARG A 7 -20.69 15.55 1.22
N ASP A 8 -19.95 16.55 1.67
CA ASP A 8 -19.49 16.68 3.05
C ASP A 8 -20.69 16.56 4.02
N PRO A 9 -20.70 15.54 4.90
CA PRO A 9 -21.79 15.32 5.85
C PRO A 9 -22.07 16.53 6.74
N ALA A 10 -21.03 17.30 7.11
CA ALA A 10 -21.17 18.49 7.95
C ALA A 10 -21.96 19.62 7.27
N ARG A 11 -22.09 19.58 5.94
CA ARG A 11 -22.81 20.57 5.13
C ARG A 11 -24.22 20.13 4.75
N LEU A 12 -24.68 18.97 5.22
CA LEU A 12 -26.01 18.45 4.90
C LEU A 12 -27.07 19.06 5.81
N GLY A 13 -27.96 19.86 5.22
CA GLY A 13 -29.10 20.45 5.94
C GLY A 13 -30.24 19.45 6.20
N PRO A 14 -31.22 19.79 7.05
CA PRO A 14 -32.32 18.90 7.44
C PRO A 14 -33.12 18.30 6.27
N ALA A 15 -33.36 19.09 5.22
CA ALA A 15 -34.08 18.64 4.02
C ALA A 15 -33.29 17.57 3.23
N GLN A 16 -31.97 17.71 3.17
CA GLN A 16 -31.08 16.75 2.49
C GLN A 16 -30.99 15.44 3.30
N LEU A 17 -30.88 15.53 4.63
CA LEU A 17 -30.93 14.36 5.51
C LEU A 17 -32.26 13.61 5.40
N THR A 18 -33.38 14.33 5.28
CA THR A 18 -34.70 13.73 5.04
C THR A 18 -34.75 12.97 3.71
N THR A 19 -34.13 13.52 2.67
CA THR A 19 -34.02 12.88 1.35
C THR A 19 -33.17 11.59 1.44
N LEU A 20 -32.06 11.62 2.17
CA LEU A 20 -31.22 10.43 2.42
C LEU A 20 -32.00 9.34 3.18
N ARG A 21 -32.72 9.69 4.25
CA ARG A 21 -33.57 8.76 5.01
C ARG A 21 -34.61 8.08 4.11
N ARG A 22 -35.29 8.86 3.26
CA ARG A 22 -36.27 8.34 2.31
C ARG A 22 -35.63 7.37 1.31
N HIS A 23 -34.43 7.68 0.81
CA HIS A 23 -33.69 6.82 -0.10
C HIS A 23 -33.40 5.45 0.54
N PHE A 24 -32.82 5.42 1.74
CA PHE A 24 -32.51 4.16 2.43
C PHE A 24 -33.76 3.39 2.84
N ALA A 25 -34.81 4.06 3.31
CA ALA A 25 -36.09 3.41 3.61
C ALA A 25 -36.66 2.69 2.38
N SER A 26 -36.58 3.33 1.20
CA SER A 26 -36.99 2.71 -0.06
C SER A 26 -36.13 1.49 -0.40
N ARG A 27 -34.79 1.58 -0.26
CA ARG A 27 -33.89 0.45 -0.54
C ARG A 27 -34.15 -0.73 0.39
N ILE A 28 -34.34 -0.48 1.68
CA ILE A 28 -34.67 -1.51 2.68
C ILE A 28 -36.01 -2.18 2.33
N LYS A 29 -37.02 -1.39 1.94
CA LYS A 29 -38.32 -1.92 1.51
C LYS A 29 -38.20 -2.81 0.27
N THR A 30 -37.43 -2.39 -0.73
CA THR A 30 -37.18 -3.19 -1.94
C THR A 30 -36.45 -4.49 -1.62
N ALA A 31 -35.37 -4.43 -0.82
CA ALA A 31 -34.64 -5.63 -0.41
C ALA A 31 -35.54 -6.61 0.35
N ARG A 32 -36.42 -6.10 1.22
CA ARG A 32 -37.36 -6.95 1.99
C ARG A 32 -38.40 -7.62 1.11
N ALA A 33 -38.83 -6.96 0.04
CA ALA A 33 -39.73 -7.56 -0.93
C ALA A 33 -39.04 -8.67 -1.76
N GLN A 34 -37.73 -8.57 -1.97
CA GLN A 34 -36.94 -9.56 -2.72
C GLN A 34 -36.53 -10.78 -1.88
N ALA A 35 -36.35 -10.60 -0.57
CA ALA A 35 -35.96 -11.67 0.36
C ALA A 35 -36.78 -11.59 1.67
N PRO A 36 -38.09 -11.89 1.63
CA PRO A 36 -38.98 -11.76 2.79
C PRO A 36 -38.66 -12.72 3.94
N GLU A 37 -38.05 -13.87 3.64
CA GLU A 37 -37.60 -14.89 4.60
C GLU A 37 -36.33 -14.48 5.36
N LYS A 38 -35.60 -13.46 4.88
CA LYS A 38 -34.33 -13.05 5.47
C LYS A 38 -34.54 -12.27 6.78
N PRO A 39 -33.80 -12.57 7.86
CA PRO A 39 -33.85 -11.79 9.09
C PRO A 39 -33.59 -10.31 8.85
N TYR A 40 -34.40 -9.44 9.44
CA TYR A 40 -34.33 -7.99 9.20
C TYR A 40 -32.96 -7.40 9.51
N ARG A 41 -32.27 -7.92 10.53
CA ARG A 41 -30.91 -7.48 10.90
C ARG A 41 -29.89 -7.73 9.80
N GLU A 42 -29.93 -8.89 9.16
CA GLU A 42 -29.01 -9.26 8.07
C GLU A 42 -29.28 -8.42 6.83
N LEU A 43 -30.56 -8.22 6.52
CA LEU A 43 -30.98 -7.36 5.42
C LEU A 43 -30.50 -5.91 5.61
N LEU A 44 -30.61 -5.37 6.83
CA LEU A 44 -30.08 -4.05 7.15
C LEU A 44 -28.55 -4.01 6.99
N ALA A 45 -27.83 -5.03 7.47
CA ALA A 45 -26.38 -5.10 7.34
C ALA A 45 -25.94 -5.04 5.87
N GLU A 46 -26.66 -5.71 4.96
CA GLU A 46 -26.36 -5.70 3.53
C GLU A 46 -26.73 -4.38 2.86
N VAL A 47 -27.96 -3.89 3.06
CA VAL A 47 -28.42 -2.65 2.42
C VAL A 47 -27.60 -1.45 2.89
N LEU A 48 -27.19 -1.46 4.16
CA LEU A 48 -26.42 -0.40 4.77
C LEU A 48 -24.89 -0.60 4.70
N ASP A 49 -24.42 -1.67 4.04
CA ASP A 49 -22.98 -1.87 3.80
C ASP A 49 -22.46 -0.87 2.77
N TYR A 50 -21.91 0.23 3.27
CA TYR A 50 -21.40 1.32 2.44
C TYR A 50 -20.24 0.89 1.53
N ARG A 51 -19.55 -0.21 1.84
CA ARG A 51 -18.45 -0.74 1.01
C ARG A 51 -18.95 -1.22 -0.34
N GLN A 52 -20.22 -1.63 -0.43
CA GLN A 52 -20.85 -2.05 -1.68
C GLN A 52 -21.48 -0.89 -2.45
N TRP A 53 -21.54 0.30 -1.86
CA TRP A 53 -22.17 1.45 -2.52
C TRP A 53 -21.26 1.99 -3.62
N ARG A 54 -19.93 1.95 -3.42
CA ARG A 54 -18.93 2.52 -4.33
C ARG A 54 -18.17 1.40 -5.04
N VAL A 55 -17.75 1.66 -6.27
CA VAL A 55 -16.81 0.82 -7.02
C VAL A 55 -15.62 1.70 -7.37
N PHE A 56 -14.42 1.22 -7.08
CA PHE A 56 -13.19 1.85 -7.53
C PHE A 56 -12.84 1.32 -8.92
N ALA A 57 -12.54 2.24 -9.84
CA ALA A 57 -12.03 1.92 -11.15
C ALA A 57 -10.82 2.80 -11.41
N PHE A 58 -9.76 2.21 -11.95
CA PHE A 58 -8.55 2.92 -12.31
C PHE A 58 -8.60 3.31 -13.79
N THR A 59 -8.09 4.50 -14.09
CA THR A 59 -7.99 5.02 -15.46
C THR A 59 -6.53 5.35 -15.72
N LEU A 60 -6.01 4.82 -16.82
CA LEU A 60 -4.67 5.10 -17.30
C LEU A 60 -4.69 6.37 -18.15
N HIS A 61 -3.77 7.28 -17.85
CA HIS A 61 -3.54 8.49 -18.62
C HIS A 61 -2.15 8.39 -19.24
N ARG A 62 -2.05 8.31 -20.57
CA ARG A 62 -0.77 8.39 -21.28
C ARG A 62 -0.66 9.74 -22.00
N PRO A 63 0.55 10.33 -22.08
CA PRO A 63 0.77 11.53 -22.86
C PRO A 63 0.34 11.33 -24.33
N GLY A 64 -0.57 12.17 -24.82
CA GLY A 64 -1.04 12.13 -26.21
C GLY A 64 -2.12 11.09 -26.53
N SER A 65 -2.59 10.28 -25.58
CA SER A 65 -3.72 9.36 -25.79
C SER A 65 -4.96 9.79 -24.98
N SER A 66 -6.13 9.29 -25.39
CA SER A 66 -7.31 9.37 -24.54
C SER A 66 -7.13 8.51 -23.28
N ALA A 67 -7.77 8.95 -22.19
CA ALA A 67 -7.79 8.21 -20.94
C ALA A 67 -8.52 6.87 -21.15
N GLU A 68 -7.92 5.76 -20.69
CA GLU A 68 -8.51 4.43 -20.85
C GLU A 68 -8.67 3.69 -19.52
N PRO A 69 -9.76 2.91 -19.32
CA PRO A 69 -9.91 2.14 -18.09
C PRO A 69 -8.82 1.05 -17.96
N LEU A 70 -8.20 0.97 -16.78
CA LEU A 70 -7.26 -0.09 -16.42
C LEU A 70 -8.05 -1.36 -16.07
N THR A 71 -8.42 -2.11 -17.11
CA THR A 71 -9.02 -3.44 -16.97
C THR A 71 -7.94 -4.52 -16.86
N ARG A 72 -8.28 -5.74 -16.42
CA ARG A 72 -7.34 -6.88 -16.42
C ARG A 72 -6.71 -7.13 -17.81
N ALA A 73 -7.49 -7.01 -18.87
CA ALA A 73 -7.01 -7.18 -20.23
C ALA A 73 -6.04 -6.07 -20.66
N ARG A 74 -6.30 -4.82 -20.24
CA ARG A 74 -5.36 -3.71 -20.47
C ARG A 74 -4.10 -3.82 -19.63
N HIS A 75 -4.23 -4.25 -18.38
CA HIS A 75 -3.11 -4.52 -17.50
C HIS A 75 -2.16 -5.54 -18.15
N SER A 76 -2.66 -6.67 -18.68
CA SER A 76 -1.82 -7.66 -19.37
C SER A 76 -1.11 -7.16 -20.65
N GLN A 77 -1.51 -6.00 -21.19
CA GLN A 77 -0.92 -5.39 -22.38
C GLN A 77 0.13 -4.31 -22.04
N LEU A 78 0.25 -3.92 -20.78
CA LEU A 78 1.30 -2.99 -20.32
C LEU A 78 2.68 -3.65 -20.36
N SER A 79 3.75 -2.85 -20.42
CA SER A 79 5.11 -3.38 -20.26
C SER A 79 5.28 -3.99 -18.85
N GLY A 80 6.23 -4.91 -18.66
CA GLY A 80 6.44 -5.56 -17.34
C GLY A 80 6.62 -4.56 -16.19
N GLY A 81 7.37 -3.47 -16.44
CA GLY A 81 7.54 -2.38 -15.48
C GLY A 81 6.25 -1.59 -15.22
N GLU A 82 5.52 -1.22 -16.28
CA GLU A 82 4.24 -0.50 -16.15
C GLU A 82 3.16 -1.35 -15.45
N GLN A 83 3.14 -2.66 -15.70
CA GLN A 83 2.23 -3.60 -15.04
C GLN A 83 2.42 -3.57 -13.52
N SER A 84 3.67 -3.64 -13.07
CA SER A 84 3.97 -3.74 -11.65
C SER A 84 3.82 -2.39 -10.93
N VAL A 85 4.19 -1.26 -11.56
CA VAL A 85 3.93 0.10 -11.02
C VAL A 85 2.43 0.37 -10.87
N SER A 86 1.62 -0.03 -11.86
CA SER A 86 0.17 0.23 -11.84
C SER A 86 -0.59 -0.45 -10.69
N LEU A 87 0.00 -1.48 -10.06
CA LEU A 87 -0.57 -2.16 -8.88
C LEU A 87 -0.14 -1.50 -7.56
N HIS A 88 1.10 -1.04 -7.46
CA HIS A 88 1.64 -0.44 -6.24
C HIS A 88 1.11 0.98 -6.01
N LEU A 89 0.87 1.75 -7.07
CA LEU A 89 0.35 3.12 -6.98
C LEU A 89 -0.99 3.18 -6.20
N PRO A 90 -2.03 2.39 -6.55
CA PRO A 90 -3.24 2.31 -5.76
C PRO A 90 -3.03 1.86 -4.31
N LEU A 91 -2.13 0.90 -4.10
CA LEU A 91 -1.83 0.39 -2.77
C LEU A 91 -1.29 1.50 -1.87
N PHE A 92 -0.34 2.29 -2.37
CA PHE A 92 0.27 3.39 -1.62
C PHE A 92 -0.74 4.51 -1.35
N ALA A 93 -1.59 4.83 -2.34
CA ALA A 93 -2.67 5.80 -2.14
C ALA A 93 -3.68 5.34 -1.08
N ALA A 94 -4.06 4.05 -1.11
CA ALA A 94 -4.96 3.46 -0.12
C ALA A 94 -4.32 3.44 1.28
N ALA A 95 -3.04 3.07 1.39
CA ALA A 95 -2.28 3.11 2.63
C ALA A 95 -2.22 4.53 3.21
N ASN A 96 -1.90 5.51 2.37
CA ASN A 96 -1.90 6.93 2.77
C ASN A 96 -3.26 7.37 3.31
N ALA A 97 -4.35 7.04 2.62
CA ALA A 97 -5.71 7.37 3.07
C ALA A 97 -6.08 6.67 4.39
N LEU A 98 -5.68 5.40 4.55
CA LEU A 98 -5.89 4.64 5.78
C LEU A 98 -5.15 5.29 6.95
N PHE A 99 -3.84 5.53 6.80
CA PHE A 99 -3.02 6.13 7.85
C PHE A 99 -3.39 7.59 8.13
N GLY A 100 -3.89 8.33 7.15
CA GLY A 100 -4.42 9.67 7.35
C GLY A 100 -5.64 9.74 8.28
N SER A 101 -6.32 8.62 8.54
CA SER A 101 -7.39 8.51 9.53
C SER A 101 -6.91 8.08 10.92
N ALA A 102 -5.63 7.71 11.05
CA ALA A 102 -5.02 7.31 12.32
C ALA A 102 -4.61 8.52 13.17
N ARG A 103 -4.05 8.27 14.35
CA ARG A 103 -3.50 9.35 15.19
C ARG A 103 -2.26 9.97 14.52
N PRO A 104 -1.94 11.25 14.80
CA PRO A 104 -0.75 11.91 14.24
C PRO A 104 0.58 11.23 14.57
N ASP A 105 0.65 10.49 15.68
CA ASP A 105 1.84 9.78 16.16
C ASP A 105 1.84 8.28 15.80
N ALA A 106 0.85 7.82 15.03
CA ALA A 106 0.79 6.42 14.61
C ALA A 106 1.86 6.14 13.55
N PRO A 107 2.62 5.03 13.66
CA PRO A 107 3.60 4.65 12.65
C PRO A 107 2.90 4.34 11.31
N ARG A 108 3.54 4.71 10.20
CA ARG A 108 2.97 4.62 8.85
C ARG A 108 3.67 3.53 8.03
N LEU A 109 3.84 2.37 8.67
CA LEU A 109 4.60 1.24 8.14
C LEU A 109 3.81 0.44 7.11
N LEU A 110 4.42 0.20 5.95
CA LEU A 110 3.94 -0.69 4.90
C LEU A 110 4.95 -1.80 4.64
N GLY A 111 4.55 -3.03 4.98
CA GLY A 111 5.31 -4.25 4.69
C GLY A 111 5.02 -4.77 3.28
N LEU A 112 6.05 -4.98 2.47
CA LEU A 112 5.92 -5.52 1.11
C LEU A 112 6.82 -6.75 0.96
N ASP A 113 6.21 -7.87 0.62
CA ASP A 113 6.94 -9.09 0.27
C ASP A 113 7.21 -9.11 -1.23
N GLU A 114 8.43 -9.47 -1.64
CA GLU A 114 8.90 -9.43 -3.04
C GLU A 114 8.60 -8.07 -3.71
N ALA A 115 8.97 -7.00 -3.01
CA ALA A 115 8.65 -5.64 -3.39
C ALA A 115 9.25 -5.30 -4.75
N PHE A 116 8.41 -4.68 -5.60
CA PHE A 116 8.81 -4.19 -6.92
C PHE A 116 9.40 -5.24 -7.86
N ALA A 117 9.09 -6.52 -7.63
CA ALA A 117 9.43 -7.57 -8.58
C ALA A 117 8.90 -7.23 -9.99
N GLY A 118 9.77 -7.32 -10.99
CA GLY A 118 9.47 -6.99 -12.39
C GLY A 118 9.36 -5.50 -12.71
N VAL A 119 9.63 -4.59 -11.76
CA VAL A 119 9.75 -3.15 -12.01
C VAL A 119 11.17 -2.82 -12.44
N ASP A 120 11.33 -1.95 -13.44
CA ASP A 120 12.64 -1.44 -13.85
C ASP A 120 13.16 -0.38 -12.85
N ASP A 121 14.41 0.04 -13.04
CA ASP A 121 15.07 0.95 -12.10
C ASP A 121 14.37 2.32 -11.97
N ASN A 122 13.88 2.86 -13.08
CA ASN A 122 13.13 4.12 -13.08
C ASN A 122 11.82 4.00 -12.30
N GLY A 123 11.04 2.94 -12.55
CA GLY A 123 9.79 2.69 -11.83
C GLY A 123 10.01 2.47 -10.34
N ARG A 124 11.11 1.80 -9.93
CA ARG A 124 11.49 1.68 -8.51
C ARG A 124 11.74 3.04 -7.90
N GLY A 125 12.50 3.90 -8.58
CA GLY A 125 12.73 5.29 -8.15
C GLY A 125 11.44 6.10 -7.99
N GLU A 126 10.50 5.97 -8.92
CA GLU A 126 9.18 6.63 -8.86
C GLU A 126 8.34 6.13 -7.67
N LEU A 127 8.29 4.81 -7.45
CA LEU A 127 7.55 4.22 -6.33
C LEU A 127 8.14 4.64 -4.98
N MET A 128 9.48 4.63 -4.84
CA MET A 128 10.15 5.13 -3.63
C MET A 128 9.87 6.63 -3.41
N SER A 129 9.89 7.42 -4.49
CA SER A 129 9.56 8.85 -4.44
C SER A 129 8.13 9.08 -3.99
N LEU A 130 7.20 8.23 -4.41
CA LEU A 130 5.81 8.32 -3.99
C LEU A 130 5.63 7.92 -2.52
N ALA A 131 6.28 6.84 -2.07
CA ALA A 131 6.23 6.43 -0.67
C ALA A 131 6.68 7.58 0.25
N LYS A 132 7.76 8.28 -0.12
CA LYS A 132 8.19 9.51 0.57
C LYS A 132 7.16 10.62 0.53
N GLN A 133 6.56 10.91 -0.63
CA GLN A 133 5.52 11.95 -0.75
C GLN A 133 4.29 11.66 0.12
N PHE A 134 3.98 10.39 0.32
CA PHE A 134 2.90 9.95 1.20
C PHE A 134 3.34 9.76 2.65
N ASP A 135 4.62 9.99 2.96
CA ASP A 135 5.18 9.82 4.31
C ASP A 135 4.87 8.40 4.84
N LEU A 136 5.25 7.41 4.04
CA LEU A 136 5.14 5.99 4.33
C LEU A 136 6.51 5.41 4.66
N ASP A 137 6.57 4.65 5.76
CA ASP A 137 7.74 3.85 6.11
C ASP A 137 7.65 2.50 5.40
N LEU A 138 8.66 2.11 4.64
CA LEU A 138 8.66 0.85 3.91
C LEU A 138 9.51 -0.20 4.62
N PHE A 139 8.94 -1.40 4.80
CA PHE A 139 9.68 -2.61 5.18
C PHE A 139 9.52 -3.63 4.07
N MET A 140 10.61 -3.99 3.40
CA MET A 140 10.53 -4.70 2.12
C MET A 140 11.50 -5.87 2.09
N THR A 141 11.08 -6.94 1.42
CA THR A 141 11.94 -8.02 0.94
C THR A 141 11.98 -7.97 -0.58
N GLY A 142 13.06 -8.46 -1.19
CA GLY A 142 13.13 -8.58 -2.63
C GLY A 142 14.52 -8.98 -3.12
N TYR A 143 14.57 -9.58 -4.29
CA TYR A 143 15.82 -9.86 -4.99
C TYR A 143 16.34 -8.61 -5.70
N ASP A 144 17.63 -8.29 -5.51
CA ASP A 144 18.30 -7.13 -6.11
C ASP A 144 17.55 -5.79 -5.89
N LEU A 145 17.03 -5.63 -4.67
CA LEU A 145 16.27 -4.46 -4.25
C LEU A 145 17.15 -3.47 -3.50
N TRP A 146 17.73 -2.51 -4.23
CA TRP A 146 18.53 -1.44 -3.66
C TRP A 146 17.75 -0.14 -3.60
N ALA A 147 17.45 0.33 -2.38
CA ALA A 147 16.76 1.59 -2.14
C ALA A 147 17.73 2.79 -2.10
N THR A 148 18.60 2.92 -3.10
CA THR A 148 19.64 3.97 -3.18
C THR A 148 19.26 5.10 -4.16
N HIS A 149 17.97 5.23 -4.47
CA HIS A 149 17.48 6.27 -5.37
C HIS A 149 17.53 7.65 -4.71
N PRO A 150 17.69 8.76 -5.47
CA PRO A 150 17.82 10.12 -4.93
C PRO A 150 16.67 10.58 -4.01
N ALA A 151 15.49 9.99 -4.15
CA ALA A 151 14.36 10.32 -3.28
C ALA A 151 14.50 9.75 -1.87
N VAL A 152 15.21 8.64 -1.70
CA VAL A 152 15.38 7.94 -0.42
C VAL A 152 16.40 8.69 0.42
N THR A 153 15.95 9.26 1.54
CA THR A 153 16.79 10.05 2.46
C THR A 153 17.61 9.21 3.41
N GLY A 154 17.24 7.94 3.58
CA GLY A 154 17.99 6.98 4.35
C GLY A 154 17.28 5.64 4.35
N CYS A 155 18.03 4.54 4.35
CA CYS A 155 17.48 3.20 4.53
C CYS A 155 18.54 2.23 5.03
N ALA A 156 18.10 1.15 5.66
CA ALA A 156 18.94 0.04 6.05
C ALA A 156 18.64 -1.16 5.15
N HIS A 157 19.66 -1.67 4.46
CA HIS A 157 19.61 -2.93 3.72
C HIS A 157 20.23 -4.02 4.57
N TYR A 158 19.56 -5.17 4.63
CA TYR A 158 20.18 -6.40 5.12
C TYR A 158 20.38 -7.29 3.91
N ASP A 159 21.62 -7.37 3.42
CA ASP A 159 21.98 -8.31 2.38
C ASP A 159 22.16 -9.70 3.01
N LEU A 160 21.46 -10.69 2.45
CA LEU A 160 21.37 -12.03 2.99
C LEU A 160 22.09 -13.00 2.04
N SER A 161 23.12 -13.67 2.56
CA SER A 161 23.87 -14.68 1.81
C SER A 161 23.70 -16.05 2.46
N HIS A 162 23.23 -17.03 1.69
CA HIS A 162 22.99 -18.38 2.17
C HIS A 162 24.16 -19.32 1.79
N SER A 163 24.77 -19.96 2.80
CA SER A 163 25.71 -21.06 2.61
C SER A 163 24.98 -22.39 2.75
N THR A 164 24.93 -23.15 1.66
CA THR A 164 24.37 -24.51 1.66
C THR A 164 25.22 -25.49 2.44
N VAL A 165 26.55 -25.32 2.43
CA VAL A 165 27.52 -26.20 3.09
C VAL A 165 27.41 -26.09 4.61
N ASP A 166 27.34 -24.84 5.10
CA ASP A 166 27.30 -24.57 6.54
C ASP A 166 25.87 -24.56 7.10
N HIS A 167 24.87 -24.76 6.23
CA HIS A 167 23.44 -24.61 6.55
C HIS A 167 23.14 -23.30 7.30
N ALA A 168 23.77 -22.20 6.85
CA ALA A 168 23.76 -20.92 7.55
C ALA A 168 23.40 -19.77 6.61
N VAL A 169 22.85 -18.70 7.18
CA VAL A 169 22.61 -17.43 6.50
C VAL A 169 23.47 -16.36 7.15
N SER A 170 24.37 -15.78 6.37
CA SER A 170 25.12 -14.59 6.73
C SER A 170 24.33 -13.34 6.36
N THR A 171 24.51 -12.29 7.14
CA THR A 171 23.78 -11.02 6.95
C THR A 171 24.76 -9.86 7.05
N VAL A 172 24.75 -8.98 6.05
CA VAL A 172 25.52 -7.74 6.07
C VAL A 172 24.53 -6.58 6.14
N LEU A 173 24.70 -5.72 7.14
CA LEU A 173 23.96 -4.47 7.21
C LEU A 173 24.66 -3.43 6.34
N LEU A 174 23.93 -2.79 5.45
CA LEU A 174 24.35 -1.59 4.75
C LEU A 174 23.36 -0.46 5.08
N VAL A 175 23.88 0.73 5.33
CA VAL A 175 23.07 1.92 5.57
C VAL A 175 23.31 2.90 4.44
N TRP A 176 22.24 3.22 3.72
CA TRP A 176 22.21 4.33 2.78
C TRP A 176 21.98 5.63 3.54
N ASP A 177 22.89 6.59 3.41
CA ASP A 177 22.81 7.89 4.08
C ASP A 177 22.17 9.00 3.22
N GLY A 178 21.62 8.64 2.05
CA GLY A 178 21.16 9.61 1.04
C GLY A 178 22.17 9.86 -0.08
N THR A 179 23.43 9.44 0.09
CA THR A 179 24.52 9.67 -0.87
C THR A 179 25.38 8.44 -1.15
N MET A 180 25.68 7.63 -0.14
CA MET A 180 26.47 6.41 -0.27
C MET A 180 26.01 5.32 0.69
N ASN A 181 26.35 4.07 0.35
CA ASN A 181 26.16 2.93 1.25
C ASN A 181 27.38 2.80 2.18
N VAL A 182 27.11 2.74 3.48
CA VAL A 182 28.09 2.42 4.51
C VAL A 182 27.81 1.01 5.01
N ALA A 183 28.75 0.09 4.81
CA ALA A 183 28.62 -1.30 5.24
C ALA A 183 29.08 -1.48 6.69
N ASP A 184 28.34 -2.29 7.44
CA ASP A 184 28.63 -2.62 8.84
C ASP A 184 29.34 -3.97 8.92
N PHE A 185 30.67 -3.93 9.10
CA PHE A 185 31.49 -5.13 9.27
C PHE A 185 31.86 -5.42 10.73
N ASP A 186 31.82 -4.40 11.59
CA ASP A 186 32.27 -4.46 12.99
C ASP A 186 31.11 -4.31 14.01
N GLY A 187 29.87 -4.14 13.52
CA GLY A 187 28.67 -4.01 14.35
C GLY A 187 28.46 -2.60 14.90
N THR A 188 29.32 -1.64 14.55
CA THR A 188 29.20 -0.25 15.04
C THR A 188 27.91 0.41 14.55
N LEU A 189 27.55 0.21 13.28
CA LEU A 189 26.32 0.78 12.73
C LEU A 189 25.08 0.09 13.30
N ALA A 190 25.09 -1.23 13.42
CA ALA A 190 24.00 -1.97 14.05
C ALA A 190 23.73 -1.46 15.48
N ARG A 191 24.78 -1.25 16.28
CA ARG A 191 24.66 -0.70 17.63
C ARG A 191 24.12 0.73 17.64
N ALA A 192 24.60 1.58 16.73
CA ALA A 192 24.12 2.95 16.58
C ALA A 192 22.63 3.02 16.21
N LEU A 193 22.14 2.04 15.44
CA LEU A 193 20.72 1.88 15.08
C LEU A 193 19.89 1.17 16.16
N GLY A 194 20.46 0.84 17.32
CA GLY A 194 19.74 0.20 18.43
C GLY A 194 19.48 -1.29 18.21
N SER A 195 20.30 -1.98 17.42
CA SER A 195 20.20 -3.44 17.26
C SER A 195 20.32 -4.14 18.61
N PRO A 196 19.52 -5.19 18.88
CA PRO A 196 19.61 -5.96 20.11
C PRO A 196 20.84 -6.87 20.17
N GLU A 197 21.70 -6.88 19.13
CA GLU A 197 22.95 -7.66 19.05
C GLU A 197 22.78 -9.17 19.28
N THR A 198 21.60 -9.71 19.03
CA THR A 198 21.28 -11.14 19.24
C THR A 198 21.81 -12.06 18.13
N ARG A 199 22.66 -11.55 17.23
CA ARG A 199 23.26 -12.36 16.15
C ARG A 199 24.22 -13.37 16.75
N LYS A 200 23.97 -14.66 16.49
CA LYS A 200 24.91 -15.73 16.84
C LYS A 200 25.98 -15.82 15.76
N ALA A 201 27.25 -15.69 16.15
CA ALA A 201 28.33 -16.13 15.29
C ALA A 201 28.28 -17.66 15.15
N PRO A 202 28.50 -18.24 13.95
CA PRO A 202 28.78 -19.67 13.84
C PRO A 202 29.94 -20.00 14.78
N ALA A 203 29.83 -21.07 15.56
CA ALA A 203 30.97 -21.54 16.33
C ALA A 203 32.05 -22.00 15.35
N ASP A 204 33.30 -21.58 15.56
CA ASP A 204 34.43 -22.07 14.77
C ASP A 204 34.46 -23.61 14.85
N ALA A 205 34.42 -24.28 13.69
CA ALA A 205 34.46 -25.73 13.55
C ALA A 205 35.90 -26.26 13.65
#